data_AF-A0A7J4JW63-F1
#
_entry.id   AF-A0A7J4JW63-F1
#
_cell.length_a   1.000
_cell.length_b   1.000
_cell.length_c   1.000
_cell.angle_alpha   90.00
_cell.angle_beta   90.00
_cell.angle_gamma   90.00
#
_symmetry.space_group_name_H-M   'P 1'
#
loop_
_entity.id
_entity.type
_entity.pdbx_description
1 polymer ?
#
loop_
_entity_poly.entity_id
_entity_poly.type
_entity_poly.pdbx_seq_one_letter_code
_entity_poly.pdbx_strand_id
1 'polypeptide(L)'
;MSLEFSILQLLHIVFTAWGLGGATVAAVLMLKAKKDQSMGQALLKVMAPISKLIWLGLIGLIITGIAISALGSGKGYFDATTLLAKHVIVILLLIFGLNISLRLLPRLK
;
A
#
# COMPACT_ATOMS: atom_id res chain seq x y z
N MET A 1 20.46 11.57 14.18
CA MET A 1 19.56 11.37 13.03
C MET A 1 19.43 12.69 12.29
N SER A 2 19.65 12.75 10.97
CA SER A 2 19.52 14.00 10.21
C SER A 2 18.04 14.35 9.97
N LEU A 3 17.73 15.64 9.84
CA LEU A 3 16.35 16.13 9.61
C LEU A 3 15.70 15.46 8.39
N GLU A 4 16.46 15.33 7.30
CA GLU A 4 16.03 14.68 6.05
C GLU A 4 15.58 13.24 6.27
N PHE A 5 16.30 12.49 7.11
CA PHE A 5 15.98 11.11 7.42
C PHE A 5 14.66 11.00 8.19
N SER A 6 14.43 11.88 9.15
CA SER A 6 13.16 11.93 9.90
C SER A 6 11.97 12.29 9.01
N ILE A 7 12.15 13.25 8.09
CA ILE A 7 11.12 13.62 7.11
C ILE A 7 10.78 12.43 6.21
N LEU A 8 11.79 11.72 5.70
CA LEU A 8 11.59 10.54 4.86
C LEU A 8 10.90 9.40 5.62
N GLN A 9 11.23 9.19 6.90
CA GLN A 9 10.54 8.22 7.75
C GLN A 9 9.06 8.57 7.94
N LEU A 10 8.74 9.83 8.20
CA LEU A 10 7.35 10.30 8.31
C LEU A 10 6.60 10.07 7.00
N LEU A 11 7.18 10.44 5.87
CA LEU A 11 6.60 10.18 4.55
C LEU A 11 6.40 8.67 4.31
N HIS A 12 7.37 7.84 4.67
CA HIS A 12 7.28 6.39 4.55
C HIS A 12 6.10 5.84 5.37
N ILE A 13 5.88 6.33 6.58
CA ILE A 13 4.74 5.96 7.42
C ILE A 13 3.42 6.39 6.78
N VAL A 14 3.34 7.61 6.23
CA VAL A 14 2.13 8.08 5.53
C VAL A 14 1.80 7.20 4.32
N PHE A 15 2.80 6.87 3.49
CA PHE A 15 2.59 5.97 2.36
C PHE A 15 2.25 4.54 2.79
N THR A 16 2.80 4.07 3.92
CA THR A 16 2.40 2.81 4.55
C THR A 16 0.92 2.83 4.91
N ALA A 17 0.46 3.88 5.59
CA ALA A 17 -0.92 4.02 6.03
C ALA A 17 -1.89 4.10 4.84
N TRP A 18 -1.54 4.82 3.77
CA TRP A 18 -2.37 4.88 2.56
C TRP A 18 -2.43 3.55 1.82
N GLY A 19 -1.30 2.90 1.62
CA GLY A 19 -1.25 1.58 0.97
C GLY A 19 -2.05 0.55 1.77
N LEU A 20 -1.72 0.38 3.05
CA LEU A 20 -2.31 -0.64 3.92
C LEU A 20 -3.79 -0.35 4.22
N GLY A 21 -4.13 0.91 4.48
CA GLY A 21 -5.51 1.35 4.68
C GLY A 21 -6.35 1.11 3.42
N GLY A 22 -5.84 1.50 2.25
CA GLY A 22 -6.50 1.23 0.97
C GLY A 22 -6.73 -0.26 0.71
N ALA A 23 -5.71 -1.09 0.94
CA ALA A 23 -5.80 -2.53 0.77
C ALA A 23 -6.81 -3.17 1.75
N THR A 24 -6.83 -2.71 3.01
CA THR A 24 -7.77 -3.18 4.03
C THR A 24 -9.21 -2.83 3.68
N VAL A 25 -9.47 -1.57 3.28
CA VAL A 25 -10.80 -1.13 2.84
C VAL A 25 -11.23 -1.92 1.62
N ALA A 26 -10.35 -2.12 0.64
CA ALA A 26 -10.65 -2.95 -0.53
C ALA A 26 -11.04 -4.38 -0.15
N ALA A 27 -10.30 -5.02 0.77
CA ALA A 27 -10.60 -6.37 1.25
C ALA A 27 -12.01 -6.45 1.87
N VAL A 28 -12.33 -5.50 2.76
CA VAL A 28 -13.65 -5.43 3.42
C VAL A 28 -14.76 -5.24 2.38
N LEU A 29 -14.57 -4.33 1.43
CA LEU A 29 -15.57 -4.06 0.39
C LEU A 29 -15.74 -5.25 -0.57
N MET A 30 -14.67 -5.97 -0.91
CA MET A 30 -14.75 -7.20 -1.70
C MET A 30 -15.51 -8.31 -0.97
N LEU A 31 -15.29 -8.47 0.33
CA LEU A 31 -16.04 -9.44 1.15
C LEU A 31 -17.52 -9.07 1.21
N LYS A 32 -17.84 -7.78 1.35
CA LYS A 32 -19.22 -7.30 1.36
C LYS A 32 -19.91 -7.47 0.00
N ALA A 33 -19.22 -7.13 -1.11
CA ALA A 33 -19.75 -7.30 -2.47
C ALA A 33 -20.03 -8.76 -2.84
N LYS A 34 -19.28 -9.72 -2.27
CA LYS A 34 -19.57 -11.16 -2.44
C LYS A 34 -20.83 -11.62 -1.68
N LYS A 35 -21.10 -11.03 -0.51
CA LYS A 35 -22.26 -11.37 0.32
C LYS A 35 -23.55 -10.71 -0.16
N ASP A 36 -23.45 -9.50 -0.70
CA ASP A 36 -24.58 -8.70 -1.16
C ASP A 36 -24.40 -8.32 -2.64
N GLN A 37 -24.99 -9.13 -3.53
CA GLN A 37 -24.94 -8.90 -4.97
C GLN A 37 -25.63 -7.61 -5.39
N SER A 38 -26.65 -7.16 -4.65
CA SER A 38 -27.40 -5.93 -4.99
C SER A 38 -26.53 -4.69 -4.87
N MET A 39 -25.63 -4.68 -3.89
CA MET A 39 -24.65 -3.61 -3.68
C MET A 39 -23.37 -3.76 -4.51
N GLY A 40 -23.15 -4.92 -5.13
CA GLY A 40 -21.89 -5.27 -5.79
C GLY A 40 -21.41 -4.22 -6.79
N GLN A 41 -22.27 -3.77 -7.70
CA GLN A 41 -21.89 -2.77 -8.72
C GLN A 41 -21.51 -1.41 -8.11
N ALA A 42 -22.24 -0.96 -7.08
CA ALA A 42 -21.93 0.30 -6.40
C ALA A 42 -20.58 0.23 -5.69
N LEU A 43 -20.30 -0.90 -5.01
CA LEU A 43 -19.03 -1.13 -4.32
C LEU A 43 -17.85 -1.21 -5.30
N LEU A 44 -18.06 -1.81 -6.48
CA LEU A 44 -17.01 -1.87 -7.52
C LEU A 44 -16.62 -0.47 -8.02
N LYS A 45 -17.56 0.48 -8.14
CA LYS A 45 -17.22 1.87 -8.54
C LYS A 45 -16.24 2.54 -7.56
N VAL A 46 -16.30 2.20 -6.27
CA VAL A 46 -15.38 2.71 -5.24
C VAL A 46 -14.02 1.99 -5.27
N MET A 47 -13.93 0.79 -5.87
CA MET A 47 -12.66 0.07 -6.00
C MET A 47 -11.64 0.79 -6.88
N ALA A 48 -12.09 1.53 -7.89
CA ALA A 48 -11.19 2.26 -8.79
C ALA A 48 -10.34 3.33 -8.08
N PRO A 49 -10.92 4.29 -7.33
CA PRO A 49 -10.12 5.25 -6.56
C PRO A 49 -9.30 4.59 -5.46
N ILE A 50 -9.80 3.54 -4.80
CA ILE A 50 -9.03 2.80 -3.79
C ILE A 50 -7.80 2.14 -4.41
N SER A 51 -7.93 1.53 -5.60
CA SER A 51 -6.79 0.95 -6.32
C SER A 51 -5.72 2.00 -6.62
N LYS A 52 -6.10 3.20 -7.07
CA LYS A 52 -5.16 4.31 -7.29
C LYS A 52 -4.45 4.70 -5.99
N LEU A 53 -5.16 4.75 -4.86
CA LEU A 53 -4.57 5.06 -3.55
C LEU A 53 -3.56 3.99 -3.11
N ILE A 54 -3.88 2.71 -3.32
CA ILE A 54 -2.96 1.59 -3.03
C ILE A 54 -1.68 1.71 -3.86
N TRP A 55 -1.82 1.97 -5.17
CA TRP A 55 -0.66 2.16 -6.05
C TRP A 55 0.17 3.38 -5.70
N LEU A 56 -0.47 4.50 -5.32
CA LEU A 56 0.23 5.68 -4.83
C LEU A 56 1.02 5.38 -3.56
N GLY A 57 0.40 4.69 -2.59
CA GLY A 57 1.06 4.23 -1.38
C GLY A 57 2.24 3.31 -1.67
N LEU A 58 2.08 2.36 -2.59
CA LEU A 58 3.15 1.43 -2.98
C LEU A 58 4.34 2.14 -3.65
N ILE A 59 4.08 3.03 -4.62
CA ILE A 59 5.15 3.80 -5.28
C ILE A 59 5.87 4.67 -4.25
N GLY A 60 5.13 5.37 -3.40
CA GLY A 60 5.69 6.21 -2.34
C GLY A 60 6.55 5.40 -1.36
N LEU A 61 6.09 4.20 -0.95
CA LEU A 61 6.84 3.27 -0.11
C LEU A 61 8.15 2.80 -0.75
N ILE A 62 8.14 2.49 -2.04
CA ILE A 62 9.34 2.07 -2.76
C ILE A 62 10.35 3.22 -2.80
N ILE A 63 9.93 4.41 -3.22
CA ILE A 63 10.81 5.59 -3.33
C ILE A 63 11.40 5.97 -1.96
N THR A 64 10.54 6.17 -0.96
CA THR A 64 10.98 6.54 0.39
C THR A 64 11.79 5.42 1.04
N GLY A 65 11.43 4.16 0.79
CA GLY A 65 12.17 3.00 1.29
C GLY A 65 13.58 2.89 0.72
N ILE A 66 13.78 3.21 -0.56
CA ILE A 66 15.11 3.27 -1.20
C ILE A 66 15.89 4.47 -0.63
N ALA A 67 15.27 5.65 -0.53
CA ALA A 67 15.92 6.86 -0.01
C ALA A 67 16.40 6.69 1.44
N ILE A 68 15.57 6.11 2.32
CA ILE A 68 15.95 5.79 3.72
C ILE A 68 17.12 4.82 3.74
N SER A 69 17.11 3.78 2.89
CA SER A 69 18.18 2.78 2.79
C SER A 69 19.50 3.42 2.37
N ALA A 70 19.47 4.29 1.35
CA ALA A 70 20.65 5.02 0.88
C ALA A 70 21.24 5.92 1.97
N LEU A 71 20.40 6.73 2.64
CA LEU A 71 20.86 7.70 3.65
C LEU A 71 21.24 7.07 5.00
N GLY A 72 20.66 5.93 5.33
CA GLY A 72 20.90 5.19 6.57
C GLY A 72 22.00 4.14 6.49
N SER A 73 22.47 3.78 5.28
CA SER A 73 23.53 2.79 5.09
C SER A 73 24.81 3.21 5.84
N GLY A 74 25.43 2.26 6.55
CA GLY A 74 26.65 2.51 7.34
C GLY A 74 26.45 3.26 8.66
N LYS A 75 25.23 3.68 9.01
CA LYS A 75 24.93 4.45 10.23
C LYS A 75 24.25 3.64 11.34
N GLY A 76 24.11 2.33 11.18
CA GLY A 76 23.52 1.43 12.19
C GLY A 76 22.02 1.61 12.43
N TYR A 77 21.30 2.32 11.55
CA TYR A 77 19.87 2.61 11.72
C TYR A 77 18.92 1.48 11.29
N PHE A 78 19.44 0.31 10.90
CA PHE A 78 18.64 -0.82 10.43
C PHE A 78 18.73 -1.98 11.41
N ASP A 79 17.58 -2.34 12.00
CA ASP A 79 17.37 -3.63 12.64
C ASP A 79 16.81 -4.61 11.60
N ALA A 80 17.35 -5.84 11.57
CA ALA A 80 16.94 -6.89 10.64
C ALA A 80 15.42 -7.17 10.71
N THR A 81 14.83 -7.07 11.90
CA THR A 81 13.39 -7.27 12.13
C THR A 81 12.55 -6.22 11.42
N THR A 82 12.94 -4.95 11.54
CA THR A 82 12.25 -3.83 10.88
C THR A 82 12.33 -3.91 9.35
N LEU A 83 13.46 -4.40 8.84
CA LEU A 83 13.67 -4.58 7.41
C LEU A 83 12.78 -5.69 6.85
N LEU A 84 12.62 -6.81 7.58
CA LEU A 84 11.72 -7.90 7.17
C LEU A 84 10.25 -7.44 7.17
N ALA A 85 9.80 -6.75 8.22
CA ALA A 85 8.43 -6.23 8.30
C ALA A 85 8.09 -5.33 7.09
N LYS A 86 9.02 -4.45 6.68
CA LYS A 86 8.87 -3.60 5.51
C LYS A 86 8.62 -4.41 4.23
N HIS A 87 9.39 -5.47 3.98
CA HIS A 87 9.25 -6.28 2.77
C HIS A 87 7.92 -7.04 2.75
N VAL A 88 7.48 -7.57 3.89
CA VAL A 88 6.17 -8.24 4.02
C VAL A 88 5.04 -7.28 3.65
N ILE A 89 5.05 -6.04 4.17
CA ILE A 89 4.04 -5.04 3.84
C ILE A 89 4.03 -4.74 2.34
N VAL A 90 5.21 -4.50 1.75
CA VAL A 90 5.32 -4.20 0.30
C VAL A 90 4.76 -5.35 -0.55
N ILE A 91 5.09 -6.60 -0.22
CA ILE A 91 4.58 -7.78 -0.92
C ILE A 91 3.05 -7.88 -0.82
N LEU A 92 2.50 -7.70 0.38
CA LEU A 92 1.05 -7.72 0.58
C LEU A 92 0.35 -6.63 -0.25
N LEU A 93 0.87 -5.40 -0.23
CA LEU A 93 0.33 -4.31 -1.02
C LEU A 93 0.39 -4.57 -2.52
N LEU A 94 1.48 -5.17 -3.00
CA LEU A 94 1.64 -5.54 -4.40
C LEU A 94 0.59 -6.59 -4.81
N ILE A 95 0.38 -7.62 -4.00
CA ILE A 95 -0.64 -8.65 -4.24
C ILE A 95 -2.05 -8.02 -4.29
N PHE A 96 -2.39 -7.17 -3.33
CA PHE A 96 -3.70 -6.51 -3.29
C PHE A 96 -3.90 -5.55 -4.47
N GLY A 97 -2.91 -4.70 -4.76
CA GLY A 97 -2.94 -3.77 -5.88
C GLY A 97 -3.14 -4.48 -7.22
N LEU A 98 -2.39 -5.57 -7.45
CA LEU A 98 -2.52 -6.41 -8.64
C LEU A 98 -3.88 -7.12 -8.71
N ASN A 99 -4.38 -7.67 -7.60
CA ASN A 99 -5.67 -8.36 -7.58
C ASN A 99 -6.81 -7.42 -8.01
N ILE A 100 -6.84 -6.21 -7.45
CA ILE A 100 -7.86 -5.21 -7.79
C ILE A 100 -7.71 -4.73 -9.23
N SER A 101 -6.48 -4.43 -9.66
CA SER A 101 -6.20 -3.90 -10.99
C SER A 101 -6.47 -4.90 -12.12
N LEU A 102 -6.08 -6.16 -11.95
CA LEU A 102 -6.18 -7.18 -13.01
C LEU A 102 -7.50 -7.94 -12.99
N ARG A 103 -8.17 -8.10 -11.85
CA ARG A 103 -9.39 -8.94 -11.76
C ARG A 103 -10.67 -8.14 -11.57
N LEU A 104 -10.64 -7.06 -10.81
CA LEU A 104 -11.84 -6.30 -10.45
C LEU A 104 -12.13 -5.15 -11.41
N LEU A 105 -11.11 -4.35 -11.72
CA LEU A 105 -11.25 -3.21 -12.62
C LEU A 105 -11.75 -3.56 -14.03
N PRO A 106 -11.34 -4.68 -14.67
CA PRO A 106 -11.86 -5.05 -15.98
C PRO A 106 -13.35 -5.41 -16.01
N ARG A 107 -13.95 -5.78 -14.86
CA ARG A 107 -15.38 -6.12 -14.76
C ARG A 107 -16.30 -4.89 -14.66
N LEU A 108 -15.70 -3.68 -14.63
CA LEU A 108 -16.40 -2.40 -14.58
C LEU A 108 -16.51 -1.72 -15.96
N LYS A 109 -15.78 -2.22 -16.97
CA LYS A 109 -15.90 -1.80 -18.36
C LYS A 109 -16.95 -2.65 -19.05
#